data_AF-A0A4C1ZRP7-F1
#
_entry.id   AF-A0A4C1ZRP7-F1
#
_cell.length_a   1.000
_cell.length_b   1.000
_cell.length_c   1.000
_cell.angle_alpha   90.00
_cell.angle_beta   90.00
_cell.angle_gamma   90.00
#
_symmetry.space_group_name_H-M   'P 1'
#
loop_
_entity.id
_entity.type
_entity.pdbx_description
1 polymer ?
#
loop_
_entity_poly.entity_id
_entity_poly.type
_entity_poly.pdbx_seq_one_letter_code
_entity_poly.pdbx_strand_id
1 'polypeptide(L)'
;MRAYLKIVPVELYGPEGSMKVHALLDEGSTVTLIDEQVANRIGAKGRRETLRVSSVGGNEITDEKSRVIRVKIKGLFSRNLKLMTAQTIRNLKLAPQRVERATVAACSHLTDIAENLIYDAAAPCILIGQDNWGLIVSRQIKSGRANQPAASLTQLGWVLHGCCSSLSRPINTVHHLRPSDASDIELNDIVKRHFEIESLGVAPRKPSHDPEEGAQPAPNQSTSERLWYLPHFAVTHPQKKKVRLVFDAAARTNGKCLNDALLTGPDLIRSLLGVLVRFRQGRVACRPTSRKCSCGSKSERRSRQLTIPWDINNDALGFNLGLRNTPTEVLETSLPPTKRQVTSAVMSVFDPLGLASPVLITGKCMLQDIWRSGIDWDETIEADAHKKWLKWVNDIKKLASIRIPRCISPGHTEGSYMCSSTRAKSRTLRPCIGV
;
A
#
# COMPACT_ATOMS: atom_id res chain seq x y z
N MET A 1 -18.76 7.12 13.14
CA MET A 1 -18.79 6.22 11.96
C MET A 1 -18.94 4.81 12.49
N ARG A 2 -19.91 4.02 12.00
CA ARG A 2 -20.09 2.63 12.43
C ARG A 2 -19.63 1.72 11.29
N ALA A 3 -18.62 0.91 11.54
CA ALA A 3 -18.12 -0.08 10.58
C ALA A 3 -18.81 -1.42 10.85
N TYR A 4 -19.16 -2.12 9.78
CA TYR A 4 -19.66 -3.49 9.83
C TYR A 4 -18.59 -4.44 9.30
N LEU A 5 -18.28 -5.46 10.09
CA LEU A 5 -17.48 -6.61 9.68
C LEU A 5 -18.39 -7.70 9.11
N LYS A 6 -17.85 -8.52 8.21
CA LYS A 6 -18.53 -9.65 7.57
C LYS A 6 -18.85 -10.75 8.60
N ILE A 7 -19.91 -10.56 9.36
CA ILE A 7 -20.41 -11.52 10.36
C ILE A 7 -21.69 -12.16 9.83
N VAL A 8 -21.76 -13.50 9.91
CA VAL A 8 -22.87 -14.31 9.42
C VAL A 8 -23.42 -15.22 10.52
N PRO A 9 -24.75 -15.31 10.71
CA PRO A 9 -25.36 -16.32 11.57
C PRO A 9 -25.27 -17.70 10.92
N VAL A 10 -24.77 -18.67 11.67
CA VAL A 10 -24.51 -20.04 11.20
C VAL A 10 -25.01 -21.06 12.20
N GLU A 11 -25.21 -22.28 11.70
CA GLU A 11 -25.49 -23.46 12.51
C GLU A 11 -24.37 -24.48 12.32
N LEU A 12 -23.72 -24.82 13.42
CA LEU A 12 -22.69 -25.85 13.49
C LEU A 12 -23.31 -27.19 13.87
N TYR A 13 -22.75 -28.27 13.33
CA TYR A 13 -23.16 -29.64 13.62
C TYR A 13 -21.93 -30.47 13.99
N GLY A 14 -22.02 -31.10 15.16
CA GLY A 14 -21.08 -32.10 15.63
C GLY A 14 -21.80 -33.36 16.12
N PRO A 15 -21.06 -34.33 16.66
CA PRO A 15 -21.59 -35.61 17.12
C PRO A 15 -22.68 -35.51 18.19
N GLU A 16 -22.63 -34.51 19.07
CA GLU A 16 -23.56 -34.38 20.21
C GLU A 16 -24.70 -33.39 19.93
N GLY A 17 -24.77 -32.84 18.72
CA GLY A 17 -25.89 -31.99 18.30
C GLY A 17 -25.46 -30.83 17.44
N SER A 18 -26.27 -29.78 17.46
CA SER A 18 -26.06 -28.56 16.69
C SER A 18 -26.20 -27.31 17.53
N MET A 19 -25.48 -26.26 17.14
CA MET A 19 -25.48 -24.99 17.86
C MET A 19 -25.49 -23.82 16.87
N LYS A 20 -26.39 -22.87 17.11
CA LYS A 20 -26.46 -21.61 16.36
C LYS A 20 -25.49 -20.61 16.99
N VAL A 21 -24.60 -20.06 16.16
CA VAL A 21 -23.57 -19.09 16.56
C VAL A 21 -23.37 -18.07 15.45
N HIS A 22 -22.51 -17.10 15.67
CA HIS A 22 -22.08 -16.16 14.64
C HIS A 22 -20.63 -16.44 14.24
N ALA A 23 -20.35 -16.35 12.95
CA ALA A 23 -19.02 -16.51 12.40
C ALA A 23 -18.54 -15.18 11.79
N LEU A 24 -17.32 -14.77 12.13
CA LEU A 24 -16.61 -13.69 11.47
C LEU A 24 -15.87 -14.25 10.25
N LEU A 25 -16.13 -13.69 9.07
CA LEU A 25 -15.42 -14.03 7.84
C LEU A 25 -14.25 -13.06 7.69
N ASP A 26 -13.05 -13.54 7.97
CA ASP A 26 -11.85 -12.71 8.02
C ASP A 26 -10.84 -13.12 6.94
N GLU A 27 -10.76 -12.29 5.90
CA GLU A 27 -9.79 -12.48 4.81
C GLU A 27 -8.34 -12.24 5.26
N GLY A 28 -8.12 -11.59 6.41
CA GLY A 28 -6.79 -11.35 6.98
C GLY A 28 -6.22 -12.52 7.79
N SER A 29 -7.04 -13.51 8.14
CA SER A 29 -6.63 -14.66 8.93
C SER A 29 -6.25 -15.84 8.06
N THR A 30 -5.10 -16.47 8.33
CA THR A 30 -4.64 -17.66 7.58
C THR A 30 -5.29 -18.96 8.02
N VAL A 31 -5.85 -19.00 9.24
CA VAL A 31 -6.44 -20.19 9.88
C VAL A 31 -7.86 -19.91 10.36
N THR A 32 -8.70 -20.94 10.34
CA THR A 32 -10.05 -20.91 10.90
C THR A 32 -10.02 -21.35 12.37
N LEU A 33 -10.54 -20.49 13.24
CA LEU A 33 -10.57 -20.70 14.69
C LEU A 33 -12.00 -20.84 15.20
N ILE A 34 -12.20 -21.71 16.17
CA ILE A 34 -13.48 -21.93 16.84
C ILE A 34 -13.28 -21.89 18.35
N ASP A 35 -14.21 -21.26 19.07
CA ASP A 35 -14.18 -21.26 20.52
C ASP A 35 -14.27 -22.69 21.07
N GLU A 36 -13.37 -23.03 21.99
CA GLU A 36 -13.28 -24.37 22.59
C GLU A 36 -14.60 -24.79 23.25
N GLN A 37 -15.32 -23.86 23.88
CA GLN A 37 -16.58 -24.16 24.53
C GLN A 37 -17.65 -24.56 23.51
N VAL A 38 -17.67 -23.90 22.35
CA VAL A 38 -18.58 -24.25 21.25
C VAL A 38 -18.24 -25.63 20.69
N ALA A 39 -16.95 -25.89 20.43
CA ALA A 39 -16.49 -27.19 19.94
C ALA A 39 -16.86 -28.33 20.90
N ASN A 40 -16.70 -28.12 22.21
CA ASN A 40 -17.08 -29.10 23.24
C ASN A 40 -18.59 -29.34 23.28
N ARG A 41 -19.41 -28.28 23.20
CA ARG A 41 -20.88 -28.38 23.27
C ARG A 41 -21.50 -29.14 22.10
N ILE A 42 -20.88 -29.10 20.92
CA ILE A 42 -21.34 -29.91 19.77
C ILE A 42 -20.68 -31.31 19.74
N GLY A 43 -19.87 -31.66 20.74
CA GLY A 43 -19.17 -32.94 20.82
C GLY A 43 -18.05 -33.12 19.79
N ALA A 44 -17.52 -32.03 19.22
CA ALA A 44 -16.51 -32.12 18.17
C ALA A 44 -15.17 -32.57 18.75
N LYS A 45 -14.72 -33.75 18.31
CA LYS A 45 -13.42 -34.33 18.67
C LYS A 45 -12.42 -34.12 17.53
N GLY A 46 -11.14 -34.04 17.88
CA GLY A 46 -10.07 -33.72 16.94
C GLY A 46 -8.71 -34.09 17.47
N ARG A 47 -7.73 -34.15 16.57
CA ARG A 47 -6.33 -34.39 16.95
C ARG A 47 -5.79 -33.16 17.68
N ARG A 48 -5.11 -33.38 18.80
CA ARG A 48 -4.40 -32.32 19.52
C ARG A 48 -3.22 -31.83 18.68
N GLU A 49 -3.17 -30.52 18.48
CA GLU A 49 -2.13 -29.86 17.69
C GLU A 49 -1.91 -28.45 18.25
N THR A 50 -0.66 -28.07 18.45
CA THR A 50 -0.32 -26.76 19.01
C THR A 50 -0.71 -25.65 18.04
N LEU A 51 -1.60 -24.76 18.48
CA LEU A 51 -1.92 -23.54 17.74
C LEU A 51 -0.85 -22.49 17.99
N ARG A 52 -0.36 -21.84 16.94
CA ARG A 52 0.43 -20.61 17.02
C ARG A 52 -0.22 -19.55 16.14
N VAL A 53 -0.70 -18.48 16.75
CA VAL A 53 -1.30 -17.34 16.05
C VAL A 53 -0.37 -16.15 16.20
N SER A 54 0.19 -15.67 15.10
CA SER A 54 0.91 -14.40 15.05
C SER A 54 -0.02 -13.31 14.54
N SER A 55 -0.21 -12.26 15.33
CA SER A 55 -1.01 -11.09 14.93
C SER A 55 -0.15 -10.03 14.22
N VAL A 56 -0.81 -9.13 13.49
CA VAL A 56 -0.17 -7.92 12.94
C VAL A 56 0.36 -7.09 14.12
N GLY A 57 1.69 -7.00 14.23
CA GLY A 57 2.36 -6.36 15.37
C GLY A 57 3.20 -7.30 16.25
N GLY A 58 3.34 -8.58 15.89
CA GLY A 58 4.33 -9.48 16.48
C GLY A 58 3.87 -10.25 17.74
N ASN A 59 2.65 -10.02 18.24
CA ASN A 59 2.14 -10.83 19.35
C ASN A 59 1.85 -12.25 18.85
N GLU A 60 2.45 -13.23 19.52
CA GLU A 60 2.22 -14.65 19.28
C GLU A 60 1.40 -15.26 20.42
N ILE A 61 0.30 -15.91 20.09
CA ILE A 61 -0.49 -16.71 21.01
C ILE A 61 -0.21 -18.17 20.71
N THR A 62 0.24 -18.91 21.72
CA THR A 62 0.42 -20.36 21.63
C THR A 62 -0.62 -21.08 22.48
N ASP A 63 -1.37 -22.02 21.91
CA ASP A 63 -2.26 -22.93 22.66
C ASP A 63 -1.91 -24.39 22.36
N GLU A 64 -1.18 -25.00 23.28
CA GLU A 64 -0.74 -26.40 23.21
C GLU A 64 -1.88 -27.41 23.39
N LYS A 65 -3.06 -26.98 23.86
CA LYS A 65 -4.24 -27.84 24.02
C LYS A 65 -5.23 -27.68 22.86
N SER A 66 -4.89 -26.88 21.85
CA SER A 66 -5.70 -26.75 20.64
C SER A 66 -5.88 -28.11 19.95
N ARG A 67 -7.01 -28.26 19.27
CA ARG A 67 -7.41 -29.44 18.51
C ARG A 67 -7.81 -29.02 17.12
N VAL A 68 -7.33 -29.74 16.11
CA VAL A 68 -7.87 -29.66 14.75
C VAL A 68 -9.13 -30.52 14.69
N ILE A 69 -10.27 -29.87 14.50
CA ILE A 69 -11.58 -30.51 14.39
C ILE A 69 -12.14 -30.38 12.99
N ARG A 70 -13.02 -31.30 12.60
CA ARG A 70 -13.82 -31.20 11.37
C ARG A 70 -15.29 -31.15 11.77
N VAL A 71 -15.95 -30.07 11.40
CA VAL A 71 -17.35 -29.81 11.76
C VAL A 71 -18.15 -29.46 10.53
N LYS A 72 -19.45 -29.78 10.53
CA LYS A 72 -20.34 -29.36 9.45
C LYS A 72 -20.94 -28.00 9.81
N ILE A 73 -21.01 -27.09 8.85
CA ILE A 73 -21.49 -25.72 9.00
C ILE A 73 -22.46 -25.37 7.88
N LYS A 74 -23.51 -24.63 8.19
CA LYS A 74 -24.36 -23.97 7.19
C LYS A 74 -24.73 -22.56 7.65
N GLY A 75 -25.06 -21.71 6.70
CA GLY A 75 -25.77 -20.46 6.99
C GLY A 75 -27.13 -20.70 7.61
N LEU A 76 -27.58 -19.84 8.52
CA LEU A 76 -28.90 -19.99 9.14
C LEU A 76 -30.05 -20.02 8.11
N PHE A 77 -29.89 -19.28 7.02
CA PHE A 77 -30.84 -19.21 5.90
C PHE A 77 -30.42 -20.05 4.69
N SER A 78 -29.33 -20.82 4.80
CA SER A 78 -28.81 -21.67 3.74
C SER A 78 -29.19 -23.12 3.98
N ARG A 79 -29.60 -23.82 2.92
CA ARG A 79 -29.83 -25.28 2.96
C ARG A 79 -28.54 -26.08 2.76
N ASN A 80 -27.47 -25.44 2.29
CA ASN A 80 -26.26 -26.12 1.87
C ASN A 80 -25.32 -26.31 3.06
N LEU A 81 -25.22 -27.55 3.52
CA LEU A 81 -24.27 -27.97 4.53
C LEU A 81 -22.87 -28.10 3.94
N LYS A 82 -21.87 -27.54 4.62
CA LYS A 82 -20.46 -27.56 4.22
C LYS A 82 -19.63 -28.23 5.31
N LEU A 83 -18.55 -28.88 4.92
CA LEU A 83 -17.56 -29.39 5.86
C LEU A 83 -16.47 -28.33 6.04
N MET A 84 -16.12 -28.04 7.28
CA MET A 84 -15.13 -27.04 7.66
C MET A 84 -14.12 -27.68 8.61
N THR A 85 -12.84 -27.42 8.36
CA THR A 85 -11.77 -27.73 9.32
C THR A 85 -11.47 -26.48 10.13
N ALA A 86 -11.31 -26.62 11.44
CA ALA A 86 -11.01 -25.49 12.33
C ALA A 86 -10.08 -25.93 13.47
N GLN A 87 -9.32 -24.98 14.03
CA GLN A 87 -8.61 -25.19 15.30
C GLN A 87 -9.36 -24.58 16.48
N THR A 88 -9.41 -25.32 17.59
CA THR A 88 -10.02 -24.81 18.81
C THR A 88 -9.12 -23.80 19.52
N ILE A 89 -9.70 -22.74 20.08
CA ILE A 89 -9.00 -21.78 20.93
C ILE A 89 -9.83 -21.47 22.17
N ARG A 90 -9.21 -21.36 23.36
CA ARG A 90 -9.97 -21.18 24.62
C ARG A 90 -10.64 -19.83 24.78
N ASN A 91 -10.16 -18.82 24.05
CA ASN A 91 -10.51 -17.43 24.33
C ASN A 91 -10.49 -16.60 23.05
N LEU A 92 -11.41 -16.91 22.13
CA LEU A 92 -11.44 -16.24 20.82
C LEU A 92 -11.76 -14.73 20.95
N LYS A 93 -12.59 -14.32 21.92
CA LYS A 93 -12.89 -12.93 22.31
C LYS A 93 -13.01 -11.93 21.14
N LEU A 94 -13.87 -12.24 20.17
CA LEU A 94 -14.18 -11.30 19.09
C LEU A 94 -15.18 -10.25 19.56
N ALA A 95 -15.00 -9.01 19.08
CA ALA A 95 -15.87 -7.91 19.43
C ALA A 95 -17.32 -8.19 18.95
N PRO A 96 -18.32 -7.99 19.81
CA PRO A 96 -19.71 -8.17 19.42
C PRO A 96 -20.15 -7.10 18.41
N GLN A 97 -20.98 -7.51 17.46
CA GLN A 97 -21.62 -6.62 16.51
C GLN A 97 -23.12 -6.87 16.50
N ARG A 98 -23.90 -5.81 16.27
CA ARG A 98 -25.34 -5.90 15.99
C ARG A 98 -25.64 -5.19 14.67
N VAL A 99 -26.64 -5.68 13.95
CA VAL A 99 -27.20 -5.05 12.75
C VAL A 99 -28.66 -4.71 13.03
N GLU A 100 -28.94 -3.42 13.18
CA GLU A 100 -30.28 -2.93 13.53
C GLU A 100 -31.17 -2.83 12.29
N ARG A 101 -32.47 -3.13 12.47
CA ARG A 101 -33.47 -3.00 11.40
C ARG A 101 -33.49 -1.59 10.80
N ALA A 102 -33.31 -0.55 11.62
CA ALA A 102 -33.27 0.84 11.16
C ALA A 102 -32.10 1.10 10.17
N THR A 103 -30.93 0.50 10.40
CA THR A 103 -29.78 0.63 9.49
C THR A 103 -30.09 0.02 8.12
N VAL A 104 -30.69 -1.17 8.12
CA VAL A 104 -31.00 -1.89 6.88
C VAL A 104 -32.15 -1.22 6.13
N ALA A 105 -33.18 -0.75 6.84
CA ALA A 105 -34.31 -0.03 6.26
C ALA A 105 -33.90 1.29 5.57
N ALA A 106 -32.84 1.95 6.04
CA ALA A 106 -32.28 3.15 5.41
C ALA A 106 -31.51 2.86 4.10
N CYS A 107 -31.36 1.58 3.73
CA CYS A 107 -30.60 1.14 2.56
C CYS A 107 -31.54 0.48 1.54
N SER A 108 -31.98 1.25 0.55
CA SER A 108 -32.94 0.77 -0.48
C SER A 108 -32.46 -0.45 -1.25
N HIS A 109 -31.14 -0.61 -1.42
CA HIS A 109 -30.50 -1.74 -2.09
C HIS A 109 -30.48 -3.05 -1.27
N LEU A 110 -30.88 -3.02 0.00
CA LEU A 110 -30.88 -4.16 0.93
C LEU A 110 -32.28 -4.66 1.29
N THR A 111 -33.34 -4.03 0.78
CA THR A 111 -34.73 -4.28 1.18
C THR A 111 -35.17 -5.73 0.97
N ASP A 112 -34.75 -6.36 -0.13
CA ASP A 112 -35.09 -7.74 -0.49
C ASP A 112 -34.35 -8.80 0.33
N ILE A 113 -33.31 -8.40 1.08
CA ILE A 113 -32.47 -9.30 1.90
C ILE A 113 -32.44 -8.88 3.37
N ALA A 114 -33.34 -7.99 3.79
CA ALA A 114 -33.24 -7.34 5.08
C ALA A 114 -33.27 -8.31 6.27
N GLU A 115 -34.19 -9.29 6.24
CA GLU A 115 -34.33 -10.29 7.29
C GLU A 115 -33.12 -11.25 7.38
N ASN A 116 -32.32 -11.38 6.32
CA ASN A 116 -31.09 -12.18 6.34
C ASN A 116 -29.92 -11.46 7.03
N LEU A 117 -29.99 -10.14 7.19
CA LEU A 117 -28.90 -9.30 7.67
C LEU A 117 -29.04 -8.88 9.14
N ILE A 118 -30.26 -8.90 9.68
CA ILE A 118 -30.57 -8.40 11.02
C ILE A 118 -30.23 -9.45 12.07
N TYR A 119 -29.43 -9.06 13.07
CA TYR A 119 -29.12 -9.87 14.23
C TYR A 119 -28.70 -8.97 15.39
N ASP A 120 -28.92 -9.45 16.62
CA ASP A 120 -28.57 -8.71 17.83
C ASP A 120 -27.23 -9.16 18.44
N ALA A 121 -26.53 -8.18 19.04
CA ALA A 121 -25.34 -8.22 19.90
C ALA A 121 -24.59 -9.56 19.96
N ALA A 122 -24.10 -10.03 18.81
CA ALA A 122 -23.48 -11.32 18.70
C ALA A 122 -21.97 -11.17 18.73
N ALA A 123 -21.34 -11.70 19.78
CA ALA A 123 -19.91 -11.99 19.77
C ALA A 123 -19.69 -13.24 18.91
N PRO A 124 -18.95 -13.15 17.79
CA PRO A 124 -18.67 -14.33 16.98
C PRO A 124 -17.86 -15.35 17.77
N CYS A 125 -18.27 -16.62 17.68
CA CYS A 125 -17.57 -17.75 18.32
C CYS A 125 -16.72 -18.53 17.33
N ILE A 126 -16.66 -18.07 16.07
CA ILE A 126 -15.87 -18.65 15.00
C ILE A 126 -15.24 -17.51 14.21
N LEU A 127 -13.96 -17.64 13.90
CA LEU A 127 -13.26 -16.87 12.89
C LEU A 127 -12.99 -17.79 11.71
N ILE A 128 -13.44 -17.45 10.51
CA ILE A 128 -13.20 -18.21 9.29
C ILE A 128 -12.11 -17.51 8.49
N GLY A 129 -11.00 -18.22 8.29
CA GLY A 129 -9.81 -17.74 7.60
C GLY A 129 -9.62 -18.35 6.21
N GLN A 130 -8.48 -18.06 5.59
CA GLN A 130 -8.13 -18.44 4.22
C GLN A 130 -8.06 -19.95 3.97
N ASP A 131 -7.79 -20.75 5.00
CA ASP A 131 -7.89 -22.22 4.94
C ASP A 131 -9.31 -22.73 4.60
N ASN A 132 -10.34 -21.89 4.80
CA ASN A 132 -11.72 -22.12 4.37
C ASN A 132 -12.23 -21.00 3.44
N TRP A 133 -11.36 -20.44 2.58
CA TRP A 133 -11.66 -19.31 1.68
C TRP A 133 -12.97 -19.44 0.88
N GLY A 134 -13.37 -20.66 0.52
CA GLY A 134 -14.59 -20.94 -0.22
C GLY A 134 -15.87 -20.51 0.52
N LEU A 135 -15.82 -20.42 1.85
CA LEU A 135 -16.90 -19.90 2.70
C LEU A 135 -16.91 -18.37 2.79
N ILE A 136 -15.79 -17.71 2.47
CA ILE A 136 -15.58 -16.26 2.58
C ILE A 136 -15.91 -15.54 1.26
N VAL A 137 -15.59 -16.15 0.13
CA VAL A 137 -15.68 -15.51 -1.20
C VAL A 137 -17.08 -14.96 -1.47
N SER A 138 -17.14 -13.70 -1.91
CA SER A 138 -18.39 -13.04 -2.30
C SER A 138 -18.85 -13.54 -3.67
N ARG A 139 -20.09 -14.03 -3.74
CA ARG A 139 -20.74 -14.52 -4.96
C ARG A 139 -21.59 -13.44 -5.64
N GLN A 140 -22.16 -12.55 -4.84
CA GLN A 140 -22.94 -11.40 -5.29
C GLN A 140 -22.71 -10.25 -4.32
N ILE A 141 -22.83 -9.02 -4.80
CA ILE A 141 -22.68 -7.80 -4.00
C ILE A 141 -23.88 -6.90 -4.27
N LYS A 142 -24.48 -6.38 -3.19
CA LYS A 142 -25.47 -5.31 -3.21
C LYS A 142 -24.87 -4.09 -2.52
N SER A 143 -24.71 -3.00 -3.26
CA SER A 143 -24.11 -1.77 -2.75
C SER A 143 -25.00 -0.56 -3.01
N GLY A 144 -24.88 0.45 -2.14
CA GLY A 144 -25.55 1.73 -2.25
C GLY A 144 -24.57 2.87 -2.48
N ARG A 145 -24.85 4.02 -1.88
CA ARG A 145 -23.96 5.18 -1.89
C ARG A 145 -22.70 4.91 -1.06
N ALA A 146 -21.64 5.71 -1.26
CA ALA A 146 -20.36 5.54 -0.57
C ALA A 146 -20.43 5.60 0.98
N ASN A 147 -21.49 6.19 1.54
CA ASN A 147 -21.74 6.31 2.97
C ASN A 147 -22.72 5.26 3.53
N GLN A 148 -23.16 4.32 2.70
CA GLN A 148 -24.03 3.23 3.08
C GLN A 148 -23.26 1.91 3.07
N PRO A 149 -23.59 0.98 3.98
CA PRO A 149 -22.97 -0.33 3.98
C PRO A 149 -23.37 -1.13 2.73
N ALA A 150 -22.47 -2.02 2.32
CA ALA A 150 -22.72 -3.01 1.28
C ALA A 150 -23.06 -4.36 1.90
N ALA A 151 -23.74 -5.22 1.14
CA ALA A 151 -23.94 -6.61 1.50
C ALA A 151 -23.30 -7.54 0.47
N SER A 152 -22.67 -8.61 0.95
CA SER A 152 -22.09 -9.66 0.12
C SER A 152 -22.76 -10.99 0.39
N LEU A 153 -23.13 -11.72 -0.67
CA LEU A 153 -23.61 -13.09 -0.56
C LEU A 153 -22.43 -14.05 -0.53
N THR A 154 -22.37 -14.90 0.49
CA THR A 154 -21.37 -15.97 0.62
C THR A 154 -22.04 -17.35 0.57
N GLN A 155 -21.27 -18.43 0.71
CA GLN A 155 -21.86 -19.78 0.84
C GLN A 155 -22.70 -19.94 2.13
N LEU A 156 -22.42 -19.12 3.14
CA LEU A 156 -23.09 -19.12 4.44
C LEU A 156 -24.23 -18.09 4.51
N GLY A 157 -24.44 -17.30 3.46
CA GLY A 157 -25.52 -16.31 3.40
C GLY A 157 -25.02 -14.89 3.24
N TRP A 158 -25.95 -13.94 3.36
CA TRP A 158 -25.68 -12.51 3.23
C TRP A 158 -24.95 -11.98 4.46
N VAL A 159 -23.91 -11.18 4.24
CA VAL A 159 -23.18 -10.45 5.28
C VAL A 159 -23.17 -8.96 4.97
N LEU A 160 -23.33 -8.14 6.01
CA LEU A 160 -23.20 -6.69 5.91
C LEU A 160 -21.74 -6.28 6.16
N HIS A 161 -21.21 -5.35 5.38
CA HIS A 161 -19.88 -4.79 5.58
C HIS A 161 -19.76 -3.34 5.09
N GLY A 162 -18.67 -2.67 5.48
CA GLY A 162 -18.42 -1.27 5.15
C GLY A 162 -18.97 -0.31 6.20
N CYS A 163 -18.91 1.00 5.92
CA CYS A 163 -19.20 2.04 6.89
C CYS A 163 -20.58 2.67 6.67
N CYS A 164 -21.28 2.90 7.77
CA CYS A 164 -22.45 3.77 7.82
C CYS A 164 -22.09 5.06 8.58
N SER A 165 -22.27 6.21 7.94
CA SER A 165 -22.10 7.53 8.57
C SER A 165 -23.45 8.23 8.68
N SER A 166 -24.15 8.02 9.79
CA SER A 166 -25.40 8.73 10.10
C SER A 166 -25.24 9.93 11.04
N LEU A 167 -24.08 10.19 11.66
CA LEU A 167 -23.90 11.31 12.59
C LEU A 167 -22.47 11.90 12.57
N SER A 168 -22.42 13.23 12.73
CA SER A 168 -21.24 14.10 12.74
C SER A 168 -20.27 13.78 13.88
N ARG A 169 -19.17 13.12 13.53
CA ARG A 169 -17.81 13.13 14.12
C ARG A 169 -17.23 11.71 13.96
N PRO A 170 -16.13 11.55 13.21
CA PRO A 170 -15.44 10.26 13.13
C PRO A 170 -14.79 9.97 14.49
N ILE A 171 -15.34 9.01 15.23
CA ILE A 171 -14.56 8.31 16.25
C ILE A 171 -13.82 7.20 15.49
N ASN A 172 -12.55 7.46 15.19
CA ASN A 172 -11.63 6.45 14.69
C ASN A 172 -11.01 5.77 15.91
N THR A 173 -11.45 4.55 16.24
CA THR A 173 -10.75 3.73 17.23
C THR A 173 -9.66 2.96 16.50
N VAL A 174 -8.41 3.40 16.63
CA VAL A 174 -7.23 2.65 16.20
C VAL A 174 -6.71 1.90 17.41
N HIS A 175 -6.69 0.56 17.37
CA HIS A 175 -5.97 -0.22 18.38
C HIS A 175 -4.47 -0.04 18.15
N HIS A 176 -3.83 0.80 18.96
CA HIS A 176 -2.38 0.94 19.02
C HIS A 176 -1.83 -0.09 20.01
N LEU A 177 -1.01 -1.01 19.54
CA LEU A 177 -0.22 -1.93 20.35
C LEU A 177 1.27 -1.59 20.15
N ARG A 178 1.97 -1.43 21.27
CA ARG A 178 3.41 -1.15 21.36
C ARG A 178 4.18 -2.48 21.42
N PRO A 179 5.13 -2.76 20.50
CA PRO A 179 5.98 -3.95 20.57
C PRO A 179 7.03 -3.84 21.70
N SER A 180 7.42 -4.98 22.27
CA SER A 180 8.19 -5.12 23.51
C SER A 180 9.72 -5.22 23.36
N ASP A 181 10.29 -5.04 22.18
CA ASP A 181 11.75 -5.18 22.01
C ASP A 181 12.40 -3.84 21.64
N ALA A 182 13.43 -3.46 22.41
CA ALA A 182 14.10 -2.16 22.32
C ALA A 182 14.67 -1.82 20.92
N SER A 183 15.02 -2.82 20.11
CA SER A 183 15.51 -2.63 18.74
C SER A 183 14.39 -2.35 17.73
N ASP A 184 13.21 -2.95 17.92
CA ASP A 184 12.05 -2.78 17.02
C ASP A 184 11.22 -1.56 17.41
N ILE A 185 11.27 -1.14 18.68
CA ILE A 185 10.77 0.16 19.13
C ILE A 185 11.52 1.28 18.38
N GLU A 186 12.86 1.20 18.27
CA GLU A 186 13.64 2.20 17.52
C GLU A 186 13.23 2.23 16.05
N LEU A 187 13.06 1.09 15.38
CA LEU A 187 12.67 1.04 13.97
C LEU A 187 11.23 1.53 13.75
N ASN A 188 10.27 1.12 14.59
CA ASN A 188 8.89 1.54 14.50
C ASN A 188 8.73 3.05 14.79
N ASP A 189 9.47 3.58 15.75
CA ASP A 189 9.49 5.02 16.04
C ASP A 189 10.16 5.81 14.91
N ILE A 190 11.20 5.27 14.27
CA ILE A 190 11.82 5.84 13.07
C ILE A 190 10.83 5.86 11.89
N VAL A 191 10.07 4.79 11.67
CA VAL A 191 9.04 4.71 10.62
C VAL A 191 7.88 5.66 10.93
N LYS A 192 7.39 5.72 12.17
CA LYS A 192 6.37 6.69 12.59
C LYS A 192 6.87 8.12 12.38
N ARG A 193 8.07 8.46 12.84
CA ARG A 193 8.69 9.77 12.62
C ARG A 193 8.83 10.12 11.13
N HIS A 194 9.10 9.13 10.28
CA HIS A 194 9.12 9.33 8.83
C HIS A 194 7.75 9.75 8.27
N PHE A 195 6.68 9.05 8.68
CA PHE A 195 5.31 9.29 8.22
C PHE A 195 4.60 10.44 8.95
N GLU A 196 5.02 10.80 10.16
CA GLU A 196 4.47 11.91 10.95
C GLU A 196 4.67 13.25 10.24
N ILE A 197 5.65 13.36 9.33
CA ILE A 197 6.00 14.61 8.65
C ILE A 197 6.17 14.39 7.14
N GLU A 198 5.06 14.28 6.40
CA GLU A 198 5.03 14.58 4.95
C GLU A 198 4.80 16.08 4.70
N SER A 199 5.53 16.92 5.41
CA SER A 199 5.65 18.34 5.11
C SER A 199 7.11 18.71 5.30
N LEU A 200 7.93 18.53 4.26
CA LEU A 200 9.33 18.97 4.20
C LEU A 200 9.43 20.51 4.22
N GLY A 201 8.82 21.17 5.21
CA GLY A 201 8.79 22.62 5.33
C GLY A 201 8.24 23.36 4.10
N VAL A 202 7.54 22.66 3.19
CA VAL A 202 6.85 23.29 2.06
C VAL A 202 5.56 23.90 2.59
N ALA A 203 5.70 24.95 3.40
CA ALA A 203 4.68 25.97 3.40
C ALA A 203 4.62 26.51 1.96
N PRO A 204 3.45 26.69 1.35
CA PRO A 204 3.35 27.40 0.08
C PRO A 204 4.02 28.75 0.26
N ARG A 205 5.25 28.87 -0.23
CA ARG A 205 5.96 30.13 -0.24
C ARG A 205 5.19 30.97 -1.25
N LYS A 206 4.51 32.02 -0.77
CA LYS A 206 4.03 33.06 -1.69
C LYS A 206 5.26 33.48 -2.50
N PRO A 207 5.23 33.38 -3.84
CA PRO A 207 6.33 33.90 -4.65
C PRO A 207 6.60 35.34 -4.22
N SER A 208 7.88 35.72 -4.15
CA SER A 208 8.30 37.06 -3.71
C SER A 208 7.77 38.19 -4.60
N HIS A 209 7.23 37.82 -5.76
CA HIS A 209 6.42 38.68 -6.62
C HIS A 209 5.06 38.00 -6.78
N ASP A 210 3.99 38.77 -6.57
CA ASP A 210 2.66 38.32 -6.92
C ASP A 210 2.62 38.15 -8.46
N PRO A 211 2.38 36.94 -9.01
CA PRO A 211 2.27 36.77 -10.46
C PRO A 211 1.15 37.61 -11.07
N GLU A 212 0.18 38.10 -10.27
CA GLU A 212 -0.81 39.08 -10.70
C GLU A 212 -0.20 40.48 -10.95
N GLU A 213 0.90 40.87 -10.30
CA GLU A 213 1.56 42.17 -10.52
C GLU A 213 2.37 42.24 -11.83
N GLY A 214 2.76 41.09 -12.39
CA GLY A 214 3.59 41.01 -13.61
C GLY A 214 2.82 40.77 -14.91
N ALA A 215 1.52 40.48 -14.83
CA ALA A 215 0.71 40.13 -16.00
C ALA A 215 0.16 41.39 -16.68
N GLN A 216 0.54 41.63 -17.94
CA GLN A 216 -0.09 42.69 -18.73
C GLN A 216 -1.46 42.23 -19.24
N PRO A 217 -2.49 43.09 -19.16
CA PRO A 217 -3.81 42.78 -19.71
C PRO A 217 -3.71 42.54 -21.22
N ALA A 218 -4.40 41.50 -21.71
CA ALA A 218 -4.43 41.19 -23.13
C ALA A 218 -5.05 42.37 -23.92
N PRO A 219 -4.56 42.64 -25.15
CA PRO A 219 -5.12 43.69 -25.99
C PRO A 219 -6.59 43.40 -26.33
N ASN A 220 -7.44 44.42 -26.22
CA ASN A 220 -8.86 44.34 -26.60
C ASN A 220 -9.01 44.17 -28.12
N GLN A 221 -9.02 42.94 -28.60
CA GLN A 221 -9.41 42.62 -29.98
C GLN A 221 -10.86 42.14 -29.99
N SER A 222 -11.75 42.93 -30.58
CA SER A 222 -13.14 42.53 -30.81
C SER A 222 -13.23 41.61 -32.03
N THR A 223 -13.02 40.32 -31.84
CA THR A 223 -13.42 39.31 -32.82
C THR A 223 -14.71 38.63 -32.35
N SER A 224 -15.55 38.16 -33.28
CA SER A 224 -16.79 37.45 -32.93
C SER A 224 -16.55 36.02 -32.42
N GLU A 225 -15.29 35.58 -32.32
CA GLU A 225 -14.89 34.27 -31.84
C GLU A 225 -14.38 34.34 -30.39
N ARG A 226 -14.63 33.29 -29.60
CA ARG A 226 -14.10 33.18 -28.23
C ARG A 226 -12.57 33.07 -28.27
N LEU A 227 -11.89 34.12 -27.81
CA LEU A 227 -10.43 34.15 -27.62
C LEU A 227 -10.05 33.68 -26.21
N TRP A 228 -9.00 32.86 -26.11
CA TRP A 228 -8.44 32.38 -24.86
C TRP A 228 -6.95 32.74 -24.79
N TYR A 229 -6.52 33.30 -23.66
CA TYR A 229 -5.12 33.66 -23.41
C TYR A 229 -4.53 32.76 -22.31
N LEU A 230 -3.30 32.29 -22.52
CA LEU A 230 -2.54 31.52 -21.53
C LEU A 230 -1.31 32.34 -21.12
N PRO A 231 -1.21 32.78 -19.86
CA PRO A 231 -0.05 33.52 -19.38
C PRO A 231 1.25 32.76 -19.62
N HIS A 232 2.32 33.47 -19.96
CA HIS A 232 3.62 32.87 -20.17
C HIS A 232 4.75 33.81 -19.74
N PHE A 233 5.90 33.24 -19.35
CA PHE A 233 7.10 34.01 -19.03
C PHE A 233 8.36 33.26 -19.44
N ALA A 234 9.45 34.01 -19.62
CA ALA A 234 10.74 33.48 -20.02
C ALA A 234 11.61 33.16 -18.79
N VAL A 235 12.18 31.95 -18.74
CA VAL A 235 13.16 31.54 -17.72
C VAL A 235 14.49 31.22 -18.40
N THR A 236 15.56 31.81 -17.90
CA THR A 236 16.92 31.57 -18.41
C THR A 236 17.66 30.60 -17.51
N HIS A 237 18.18 29.51 -18.06
CA HIS A 237 19.04 28.60 -17.29
C HIS A 237 20.42 29.24 -17.07
N PRO A 238 20.88 29.48 -15.83
CA PRO A 238 22.08 30.28 -15.53
C PRO A 238 23.33 29.81 -16.28
N GLN A 239 23.53 28.49 -16.33
CA GLN A 239 24.74 27.89 -16.95
C GLN A 239 24.63 27.64 -18.46
N LYS A 240 23.41 27.54 -19.02
CA LYS A 240 23.22 27.11 -20.42
C LYS A 240 22.85 28.26 -21.35
N LYS A 241 22.62 29.47 -20.80
CA LYS A 241 22.15 30.69 -21.49
C LYS A 241 20.98 30.45 -22.46
N LYS A 242 20.21 29.39 -22.23
CA LYS A 242 19.06 29.01 -23.06
C LYS A 242 17.79 29.49 -22.36
N VAL A 243 17.03 30.32 -23.06
CA VAL A 243 15.71 30.77 -22.64
C VAL A 243 14.70 29.64 -22.85
N ARG A 244 13.84 29.41 -21.86
CA ARG A 244 12.68 28.53 -21.93
C ARG A 244 11.43 29.37 -21.70
N LEU A 245 10.46 29.24 -22.59
CA LEU A 245 9.13 29.79 -22.36
C LEU A 245 8.36 28.85 -21.44
N VAL A 246 7.84 29.38 -20.34
CA VAL A 246 6.97 28.67 -19.39
C VAL A 246 5.56 29.16 -19.62
N PHE A 247 4.66 28.24 -19.96
CA PHE A 247 3.23 28.50 -20.00
C PHE A 247 2.64 28.23 -18.62
N ASP A 248 2.01 29.23 -18.03
CA ASP A 248 1.51 29.17 -16.66
C ASP A 248 -0.01 28.92 -16.65
N ALA A 249 -0.39 27.65 -16.66
CA ALA A 249 -1.78 27.22 -16.54
C ALA A 249 -2.34 27.36 -15.11
N ALA A 250 -1.49 27.67 -14.12
CA ALA A 250 -1.89 27.87 -12.73
C ALA A 250 -2.17 29.34 -12.39
N ALA A 251 -1.72 30.27 -13.22
CA ALA A 251 -2.05 31.69 -13.11
C ALA A 251 -3.56 31.90 -13.01
N ARG A 252 -3.98 32.67 -11.99
CA ARG A 252 -5.38 32.95 -11.72
C ARG A 252 -5.78 34.27 -12.37
N THR A 253 -7.00 34.32 -12.89
CA THR A 253 -7.64 35.54 -13.35
C THR A 253 -9.09 35.50 -12.88
N ASN A 254 -9.53 36.54 -12.16
CA ASN A 254 -10.85 36.55 -11.50
C ASN A 254 -11.10 35.30 -10.64
N GLY A 255 -10.07 34.85 -9.91
CA GLY A 255 -10.15 33.72 -8.99
C GLY A 255 -10.13 32.31 -9.64
N LYS A 256 -10.13 32.19 -10.97
CA LYS A 256 -10.08 30.89 -11.70
C LYS A 256 -8.78 30.72 -12.47
N CYS A 257 -8.27 29.50 -12.61
CA CYS A 257 -7.17 29.18 -13.53
C CYS A 257 -7.55 28.06 -14.52
N LEU A 258 -6.72 27.82 -15.54
CA LEU A 258 -6.99 26.80 -16.55
C LEU A 258 -7.09 25.39 -15.93
N ASN A 259 -6.28 25.09 -14.92
CA ASN A 259 -6.33 23.81 -14.20
C ASN A 259 -7.68 23.55 -13.51
N ASP A 260 -8.42 24.60 -13.10
CA ASP A 260 -9.75 24.46 -12.50
C ASP A 260 -10.82 23.99 -13.51
N ALA A 261 -10.55 24.12 -14.82
CA ALA A 261 -11.47 23.77 -15.91
C ALA A 261 -11.06 22.51 -16.70
N LEU A 262 -9.87 21.96 -16.45
CA LEU A 262 -9.39 20.76 -17.13
C LEU A 262 -9.90 19.50 -16.41
N LEU A 263 -10.60 18.63 -17.15
CA LEU A 263 -10.88 17.28 -16.68
C LEU A 263 -9.56 16.50 -16.63
N THR A 264 -9.09 16.15 -15.43
CA THR A 264 -8.01 15.18 -15.27
C THR A 264 -8.48 13.84 -15.81
N GLY A 265 -7.95 13.45 -16.97
CA GLY A 265 -8.18 12.13 -17.55
C GLY A 265 -7.66 11.00 -16.65
N PRO A 266 -8.02 9.74 -16.94
CA PRO A 266 -7.50 8.60 -16.20
C PRO A 266 -5.97 8.57 -16.24
N ASP A 267 -5.34 8.19 -15.12
CA ASP A 267 -3.89 8.00 -15.08
C ASP A 267 -3.49 6.83 -16.00
N LEU A 268 -2.87 7.17 -17.13
CA LEU A 268 -2.39 6.21 -18.12
C LEU A 268 -0.97 5.73 -17.82
N ILE A 269 -0.34 6.20 -16.73
CA ILE A 269 1.00 5.79 -16.34
C ILE A 269 0.92 4.40 -15.70
N ARG A 270 1.65 3.44 -16.27
CA ARG A 270 1.81 2.13 -15.64
C ARG A 270 2.58 2.30 -14.33
N SER A 271 1.99 1.85 -13.21
CA SER A 271 2.65 1.84 -11.90
C SER A 271 4.03 1.18 -12.00
N LEU A 272 5.09 1.96 -11.74
CA LEU A 272 6.47 1.49 -11.74
C LEU A 272 6.66 0.37 -10.71
N LEU A 273 6.04 0.50 -9.53
CA LEU A 273 6.00 -0.56 -8.51
C LEU A 273 5.40 -1.84 -9.10
N GLY A 274 4.24 -1.75 -9.76
CA GLY A 274 3.60 -2.91 -10.39
C GLY A 274 4.46 -3.55 -11.49
N VAL A 275 5.20 -2.75 -12.28
CA VAL A 275 6.16 -3.25 -13.27
C VAL A 275 7.32 -4.00 -12.60
N LEU A 276 7.89 -3.45 -11.54
CA LEU A 276 9.02 -4.05 -10.82
C LEU A 276 8.62 -5.29 -10.02
N VAL A 277 7.41 -5.35 -9.48
CA VAL A 277 6.87 -6.55 -8.83
C VAL A 277 6.69 -7.68 -9.84
N ARG A 278 6.07 -7.41 -11.01
CA ARG A 278 5.96 -8.43 -12.08
C ARG A 278 7.32 -8.92 -12.56
N PHE A 279 8.28 -8.00 -12.70
CA PHE A 279 9.66 -8.34 -13.04
C PHE A 279 10.30 -9.32 -12.03
N ARG A 280 9.83 -9.35 -10.78
CA ARG A 280 10.29 -10.27 -9.72
C ARG A 280 9.51 -11.59 -9.66
N GLN A 281 8.33 -11.70 -10.27
CA GLN A 281 7.42 -12.83 -10.02
C GLN A 281 7.92 -14.16 -10.60
N GLY A 282 8.33 -14.21 -11.87
CA GLY A 282 8.69 -15.47 -12.54
C GLY A 282 10.18 -15.83 -12.48
N ARG A 283 10.52 -17.09 -12.78
CA ARG A 283 11.92 -17.55 -12.94
C ARG A 283 12.66 -16.86 -14.07
N VAL A 284 11.94 -16.49 -15.13
CA VAL A 284 12.51 -15.85 -16.32
C VAL A 284 12.09 -14.39 -16.33
N ALA A 285 13.04 -13.49 -16.52
CA ALA A 285 12.80 -12.06 -16.69
C ALA A 285 13.30 -11.61 -18.05
N CYS A 286 12.46 -10.87 -18.78
CA CYS A 286 12.81 -10.33 -20.09
C CYS A 286 13.15 -8.84 -19.95
N ARG A 287 14.33 -8.44 -20.42
CA ARG A 287 14.70 -7.03 -20.57
C ARG A 287 14.41 -6.57 -22.00
N PRO A 288 13.57 -5.54 -22.21
CA PRO A 288 13.39 -4.98 -23.54
C PRO A 288 14.71 -4.36 -24.01
N THR A 289 15.25 -4.89 -25.10
CA THR A 289 16.41 -4.31 -25.79
C THR A 289 15.95 -3.13 -26.63
N SER A 290 15.87 -1.94 -26.04
CA SER A 290 15.70 -0.72 -26.84
C SER A 290 16.95 -0.54 -27.72
N ARG A 291 16.78 -0.67 -29.04
CA ARG A 291 17.79 -0.51 -30.12
C ARG A 291 18.43 0.90 -30.24
N LYS A 292 18.58 1.64 -29.13
CA LYS A 292 19.43 2.85 -29.03
C LYS A 292 20.75 2.60 -28.29
N CYS A 293 21.03 1.37 -27.89
CA CYS A 293 22.33 0.97 -27.38
C CYS A 293 22.94 0.01 -28.38
N SER A 294 23.77 0.56 -29.27
CA SER A 294 24.60 -0.18 -30.21
C SER A 294 25.47 -1.19 -29.47
N CYS A 295 25.46 -2.42 -30.00
CA CYS A 295 26.46 -3.42 -29.73
C CYS A 295 27.83 -2.90 -30.19
N GLY A 296 28.82 -3.09 -29.32
CA GLY A 296 30.20 -2.72 -29.56
C GLY A 296 30.96 -3.03 -28.29
N SER A 297 31.83 -4.01 -28.35
CA SER A 297 32.79 -4.40 -27.31
C SER A 297 33.51 -3.16 -26.76
N LYS A 298 33.04 -2.64 -25.63
CA LYS A 298 33.72 -1.63 -24.80
C LYS A 298 33.07 -1.65 -23.41
N SER A 299 33.93 -1.82 -22.42
CA SER A 299 33.70 -1.77 -20.97
C SER A 299 32.38 -1.12 -20.52
N GLU A 300 31.59 -1.91 -19.78
CA GLU A 300 30.69 -1.50 -18.71
C GLU A 300 30.08 -0.08 -18.80
N ARG A 301 29.31 0.21 -19.86
CA ARG A 301 28.43 1.38 -19.87
C ARG A 301 27.20 1.12 -19.00
N ARG A 302 27.37 1.32 -17.69
CA ARG A 302 26.29 1.41 -16.70
C ARG A 302 25.22 2.38 -17.20
N SER A 303 24.01 1.86 -17.43
CA SER A 303 22.88 2.61 -17.97
C SER A 303 22.57 3.81 -17.08
N ARG A 304 22.50 5.01 -17.68
CA ARG A 304 22.08 6.25 -17.02
C ARG A 304 20.55 6.30 -16.98
N GLN A 305 19.90 5.64 -16.02
CA GLN A 305 18.51 5.95 -15.65
C GLN A 305 18.07 5.16 -14.41
N LEU A 306 17.43 5.87 -13.47
CA LEU A 306 16.65 5.48 -12.30
C LEU A 306 16.07 4.04 -12.33
N THR A 307 16.91 3.03 -12.13
CA THR A 307 16.47 1.64 -11.97
C THR A 307 17.37 0.95 -10.95
N ILE A 308 16.75 0.09 -10.14
CA ILE A 308 17.46 -0.85 -9.27
C ILE A 308 18.32 -1.72 -10.19
N PRO A 309 19.66 -1.73 -10.06
CA PRO A 309 20.52 -2.52 -10.95
C PRO A 309 20.20 -4.01 -10.82
N TRP A 310 20.08 -4.68 -11.97
CA TRP A 310 19.90 -6.12 -12.05
C TRP A 310 21.18 -6.77 -12.55
N ASP A 311 21.76 -7.62 -11.72
CA ASP A 311 22.82 -8.55 -12.06
C ASP A 311 22.21 -9.78 -12.73
N ILE A 312 22.40 -9.86 -14.05
CA ILE A 312 21.85 -10.91 -14.90
C ILE A 312 22.49 -12.27 -14.57
N ASN A 313 23.78 -12.28 -14.24
CA ASN A 313 24.54 -13.51 -14.04
C ASN A 313 24.10 -14.24 -12.77
N ASN A 314 23.79 -13.47 -11.72
CA ASN A 314 23.38 -14.00 -10.43
C ASN A 314 21.86 -13.90 -10.18
N ASP A 315 21.10 -13.45 -11.18
CA ASP A 315 19.68 -13.10 -11.09
C ASP A 315 19.29 -12.31 -9.82
N ALA A 316 20.08 -11.27 -9.52
CA ALA A 316 19.97 -10.52 -8.28
C ALA A 316 19.80 -9.01 -8.53
N LEU A 317 18.97 -8.37 -7.74
CA LEU A 317 18.90 -6.93 -7.63
C LEU A 317 20.00 -6.42 -6.70
N GLY A 318 20.62 -5.30 -7.04
CA GLY A 318 21.55 -4.57 -6.18
C GLY A 318 21.13 -3.12 -6.02
N PHE A 319 21.98 -2.30 -5.42
CA PHE A 319 21.74 -0.87 -5.23
C PHE A 319 22.80 -0.04 -5.95
N ASN A 320 22.36 0.98 -6.69
CA ASN A 320 23.25 2.00 -7.23
C ASN A 320 23.19 3.22 -6.30
N LEU A 321 24.23 3.40 -5.49
CA LEU A 321 24.19 4.39 -4.41
C LEU A 321 24.21 5.85 -4.88
N GLY A 322 24.44 6.13 -6.16
CA GLY A 322 24.06 7.41 -6.77
C GLY A 322 24.68 8.68 -6.17
N LEU A 323 25.63 8.59 -5.23
CA LEU A 323 26.17 9.70 -4.43
C LEU A 323 26.99 10.75 -5.20
N ARG A 324 26.88 10.79 -6.54
CA ARG A 324 27.74 11.53 -7.48
C ARG A 324 27.76 13.05 -7.29
N ASN A 325 26.76 13.59 -6.60
CA ASN A 325 26.63 15.03 -6.35
C ASN A 325 27.12 15.42 -4.94
N THR A 326 27.64 14.46 -4.17
CA THR A 326 28.26 14.71 -2.86
C THR A 326 29.77 14.59 -3.05
N PRO A 327 30.56 15.62 -2.73
CA PRO A 327 32.01 15.56 -2.87
C PRO A 327 32.58 14.35 -2.11
N THR A 328 33.59 13.70 -2.70
CA THR A 328 34.20 12.50 -2.11
C THR A 328 34.79 12.80 -0.74
N GLU A 329 35.33 14.00 -0.55
CA GLU A 329 35.87 14.50 0.71
C GLU A 329 34.79 14.46 1.79
N VAL A 330 33.56 14.89 1.49
CA VAL A 330 32.44 14.84 2.45
C VAL A 330 32.04 13.39 2.82
N LEU A 331 32.31 12.43 1.92
CA LEU A 331 32.01 11.01 2.14
C LEU A 331 33.16 10.23 2.80
N GLU A 332 34.39 10.77 2.79
CA GLU A 332 35.62 10.08 3.20
C GLU A 332 36.40 10.79 4.32
N THR A 333 36.46 12.13 4.32
CA THR A 333 37.32 12.93 5.21
C THR A 333 36.62 13.46 6.47
N SER A 334 35.38 13.05 6.74
CA SER A 334 34.60 13.42 7.94
C SER A 334 34.42 14.94 8.14
N LEU A 335 34.40 15.73 7.06
CA LEU A 335 34.01 17.14 7.13
C LEU A 335 32.47 17.27 7.22
N PRO A 336 31.95 18.23 7.99
CA PRO A 336 30.52 18.49 8.05
C PRO A 336 29.97 18.90 6.67
N PRO A 337 28.98 18.18 6.10
CA PRO A 337 28.35 18.55 4.84
C PRO A 337 27.47 19.80 4.99
N THR A 338 27.18 20.47 3.88
CA THR A 338 26.11 21.47 3.82
C THR A 338 24.73 20.82 3.72
N LYS A 339 23.67 21.55 4.07
CA LYS A 339 22.27 21.10 3.89
C LYS A 339 21.99 20.63 2.46
N ARG A 340 22.51 21.33 1.45
CA ARG A 340 22.39 20.96 0.03
C ARG A 340 23.05 19.62 -0.25
N GLN A 341 24.25 19.39 0.27
CA GLN A 341 24.98 18.14 0.09
C GLN A 341 24.24 16.96 0.73
N VAL A 342 23.77 17.11 1.98
CA VAL A 342 22.96 16.08 2.66
C VAL A 342 21.70 15.75 1.86
N THR A 343 20.96 16.78 1.44
CA THR A 343 19.74 16.60 0.64
C THR A 343 20.04 15.86 -0.66
N SER A 344 21.09 16.27 -1.37
CA SER A 344 21.46 15.64 -2.63
C SER A 344 21.87 14.19 -2.44
N ALA A 345 22.56 13.85 -1.35
CA ALA A 345 22.96 12.47 -1.06
C ALA A 345 21.76 11.59 -0.73
N VAL A 346 20.94 11.99 0.24
CA VAL A 346 19.78 11.22 0.72
C VAL A 346 18.78 10.98 -0.41
N MET A 347 18.55 11.98 -1.27
CA MET A 347 17.61 11.88 -2.39
C MET A 347 18.18 11.16 -3.63
N SER A 348 19.48 10.85 -3.65
CA SER A 348 20.12 10.23 -4.82
C SER A 348 19.81 8.73 -4.97
N VAL A 349 19.40 8.07 -3.90
CA VAL A 349 19.07 6.64 -3.92
C VAL A 349 17.62 6.46 -4.32
N PHE A 350 17.42 5.83 -5.48
CA PHE A 350 16.09 5.52 -6.00
C PHE A 350 15.66 4.12 -5.57
N ASP A 351 14.63 4.04 -4.73
CA ASP A 351 14.12 2.78 -4.17
C ASP A 351 12.59 2.63 -4.35
N PRO A 352 12.14 2.35 -5.58
CA PRO A 352 10.71 2.19 -5.88
C PRO A 352 10.07 0.93 -5.27
N LEU A 353 10.88 -0.01 -4.75
CA LEU A 353 10.40 -1.25 -4.12
C LEU A 353 10.46 -1.19 -2.58
N GLY A 354 11.09 -0.17 -1.99
CA GLY A 354 11.29 -0.06 -0.56
C GLY A 354 12.37 -1.01 0.01
N LEU A 355 13.24 -1.57 -0.83
CA LEU A 355 14.26 -2.56 -0.42
C LEU A 355 15.44 -1.93 0.36
N ALA A 356 15.71 -0.64 0.16
CA ALA A 356 16.70 0.14 0.91
C ALA A 356 16.08 0.97 2.04
N SER A 357 14.76 0.87 2.24
CA SER A 357 14.00 1.67 3.20
C SER A 357 14.62 1.75 4.61
N PRO A 358 15.14 0.66 5.22
CA PRO A 358 15.76 0.73 6.55
C PRO A 358 16.91 1.75 6.67
N VAL A 359 17.65 1.97 5.59
CA VAL A 359 18.77 2.92 5.54
C VAL A 359 18.31 4.28 5.02
N LEU A 360 17.35 4.33 4.10
CA LEU A 360 16.86 5.60 3.54
C LEU A 360 16.02 6.38 4.54
N ILE A 361 15.24 5.70 5.39
CA ILE A 361 14.40 6.37 6.38
C ILE A 361 15.25 7.15 7.39
N THR A 362 16.36 6.59 7.87
CA THR A 362 17.24 7.28 8.82
C THR A 362 17.85 8.54 8.22
N GLY A 363 18.24 8.49 6.95
CA GLY A 363 18.70 9.66 6.18
C GLY A 363 17.60 10.72 6.03
N LYS A 364 16.37 10.31 5.74
CA LYS A 364 15.22 11.23 5.63
C LYS A 364 14.84 11.86 6.98
N CYS A 365 14.88 11.11 8.08
CA CYS A 365 14.63 11.65 9.42
C CYS A 365 15.69 12.68 9.82
N MET A 366 16.97 12.39 9.56
CA MET A 366 18.06 13.35 9.75
C MET A 366 17.89 14.60 8.87
N LEU A 367 17.51 14.42 7.60
CA LEU A 367 17.22 15.55 6.71
C LEU A 367 16.11 16.42 7.29
N GLN A 368 15.02 15.84 7.80
CA GLN A 368 13.94 16.58 8.47
C GLN A 368 14.44 17.38 9.69
N ASP A 369 15.34 16.82 10.51
CA ASP A 369 15.95 17.54 11.63
C ASP A 369 16.75 18.77 11.14
N ILE A 370 17.55 18.60 10.08
CA ILE A 370 18.32 19.69 9.44
C ILE A 370 17.40 20.75 8.83
N TRP A 371 16.22 20.38 8.34
CA TRP A 371 15.24 21.35 7.87
C TRP A 371 14.67 22.20 9.02
N ARG A 372 14.47 21.61 10.19
CA ARG A 372 13.94 22.29 11.39
C ARG A 372 14.93 23.20 12.08
N SER A 373 16.24 22.95 11.94
CA SER A 373 17.25 23.86 12.49
C SER A 373 17.29 25.22 11.79
N GLY A 374 16.65 25.35 10.62
CA GLY A 374 16.51 26.62 9.92
C GLY A 374 17.74 27.07 9.12
N ILE A 375 18.80 26.25 9.08
CA ILE A 375 20.04 26.57 8.34
C ILE A 375 19.78 26.69 6.83
N ASP A 376 20.56 27.55 6.17
CA ASP A 376 20.45 27.77 4.73
C ASP A 376 21.12 26.63 3.92
N TRP A 377 20.90 26.61 2.60
CA TRP A 377 21.32 25.52 1.73
C TRP A 377 22.83 25.25 1.72
N ASP A 378 23.64 26.29 1.81
CA ASP A 378 25.10 26.22 1.69
C ASP A 378 25.82 26.34 3.05
N GLU A 379 25.06 26.33 4.15
CA GLU A 379 25.59 26.26 5.52
C GLU A 379 25.85 24.81 5.95
N THR A 380 26.91 24.62 6.75
CA THR A 380 27.29 23.31 7.28
C THR A 380 26.36 22.87 8.41
N ILE A 381 26.08 21.57 8.47
CA ILE A 381 25.24 21.00 9.53
C ILE A 381 25.94 21.02 10.90
N GLU A 382 25.15 21.12 11.97
CA GLU A 382 25.62 21.11 13.35
C GLU A 382 26.24 19.76 13.77
N ALA A 383 27.00 19.76 14.86
CA ALA A 383 27.75 18.60 15.34
C ALA A 383 26.89 17.33 15.55
N ASP A 384 25.69 17.48 16.12
CA ASP A 384 24.78 16.36 16.36
C ASP A 384 24.24 15.75 15.07
N ALA A 385 23.89 16.60 14.09
CA ALA A 385 23.48 16.16 12.76
C ALA A 385 24.67 15.53 12.01
N HIS A 386 25.88 16.05 12.18
CA HIS A 386 27.09 15.50 11.58
C HIS A 386 27.41 14.08 12.10
N LYS A 387 27.22 13.82 13.40
CA LYS A 387 27.36 12.46 13.95
C LYS A 387 26.38 11.47 13.32
N LYS A 388 25.12 11.88 13.14
CA LYS A 388 24.08 11.08 12.44
C LYS A 388 24.45 10.87 10.96
N TRP A 389 25.01 11.88 10.31
CA TRP A 389 25.47 11.81 8.92
C TRP A 389 26.56 10.76 8.75
N LEU A 390 27.59 10.75 9.59
CA LEU A 390 28.68 9.78 9.51
C LEU A 390 28.17 8.34 9.68
N LYS A 391 27.24 8.11 10.62
CA LYS A 391 26.56 6.81 10.78
C LYS A 391 25.83 6.42 9.50
N TRP A 392 25.01 7.32 8.96
CA TRP A 392 24.25 7.08 7.74
C TRP A 392 25.14 6.79 6.52
N VAL A 393 26.25 7.52 6.33
CA VAL A 393 27.23 7.28 5.27
C VAL A 393 27.85 5.88 5.37
N ASN A 394 28.12 5.40 6.58
CA ASN A 394 28.60 4.04 6.78
C ASN A 394 27.53 2.99 6.44
N ASP A 395 26.29 3.23 6.83
CA ASP A 395 25.18 2.29 6.59
C ASP A 395 24.79 2.23 5.11
N ILE A 396 24.78 3.36 4.41
CA ILE A 396 24.50 3.39 2.96
C ILE A 396 25.60 2.72 2.15
N LYS A 397 26.88 2.83 2.55
CA LYS A 397 27.99 2.11 1.89
C LYS A 397 27.80 0.59 1.97
N LYS A 398 27.23 0.06 3.06
CA LYS A 398 26.91 -1.37 3.20
C LYS A 398 25.85 -1.83 2.20
N LEU A 399 24.95 -0.97 1.74
CA LEU A 399 23.96 -1.35 0.72
C LEU A 399 24.61 -1.75 -0.62
N ALA A 400 25.82 -1.27 -0.94
CA ALA A 400 26.48 -1.62 -2.20
C ALA A 400 26.82 -3.12 -2.31
N SER A 401 27.06 -3.80 -1.18
CA SER A 401 27.38 -5.23 -1.15
C SER A 401 26.14 -6.12 -1.12
N ILE A 402 24.97 -5.57 -0.78
CA ILE A 402 23.73 -6.36 -0.69
C ILE A 402 23.28 -6.80 -2.08
N ARG A 403 22.91 -8.07 -2.19
CA ARG A 403 22.28 -8.67 -3.37
C ARG A 403 20.98 -9.33 -2.93
N ILE A 404 19.90 -8.99 -3.61
CA ILE A 404 18.55 -9.47 -3.30
C ILE A 404 18.09 -10.32 -4.48
N PRO A 405 17.72 -11.60 -4.29
CA PRO A 405 17.17 -12.41 -5.38
C PRO A 405 16.03 -11.68 -6.11
N ARG A 406 16.10 -11.66 -7.44
CA ARG A 406 15.04 -11.06 -8.26
C ARG A 406 13.76 -11.90 -8.14
N CYS A 407 13.86 -13.22 -8.34
CA CYS A 407 12.72 -14.14 -8.33
C CYS A 407 12.13 -14.31 -6.92
N ILE A 408 10.83 -14.01 -6.76
CA ILE A 408 10.10 -14.23 -5.49
C ILE A 408 9.14 -15.44 -5.55
N SER A 409 8.81 -15.94 -6.75
CA SER A 409 7.93 -17.10 -6.92
C SER A 409 8.43 -18.03 -8.03
N PRO A 410 9.35 -18.95 -7.72
CA PRO A 410 9.89 -19.88 -8.71
C PRO A 410 8.80 -20.76 -9.35
N GLY A 411 7.73 -21.07 -8.62
CA GLY A 411 6.61 -21.87 -9.11
C GLY A 411 5.65 -21.11 -10.03
N HIS A 412 5.82 -19.81 -10.23
CA HIS A 412 4.93 -19.01 -11.07
C HIS A 412 5.21 -19.25 -12.55
N THR A 413 4.27 -19.89 -13.25
CA THR A 413 4.22 -19.97 -14.72
C THR A 413 3.26 -18.88 -15.22
N GLU A 414 3.76 -17.90 -15.98
CA GLU A 414 2.87 -17.01 -16.73
C GLU A 414 2.18 -17.84 -17.83
N GLY A 415 0.95 -18.30 -17.58
CA GLY A 415 0.24 -19.18 -18.51
C GLY A 415 -1.06 -19.76 -17.97
N SER A 416 -1.98 -18.94 -17.47
CA SER A 416 -3.39 -19.34 -17.23
C SER A 416 -4.34 -18.14 -17.31
N TYR A 417 -4.15 -17.23 -18.26
CA TYR A 417 -5.22 -16.30 -18.63
C TYR A 417 -5.95 -16.87 -19.83
N MET A 418 -7.11 -17.44 -19.50
CA MET A 418 -8.17 -17.82 -20.42
C MET A 418 -8.44 -16.64 -21.36
N CYS A 419 -8.28 -16.90 -22.66
CA CYS A 419 -8.73 -16.04 -23.74
C CYS A 419 -10.24 -15.80 -23.57
N SER A 420 -10.65 -14.58 -23.26
CA SER A 420 -11.96 -14.06 -23.64
C SER A 420 -11.72 -12.74 -24.37
N SER A 421 -12.12 -12.75 -25.63
CA SER A 421 -12.08 -11.67 -26.62
C SER A 421 -12.70 -10.37 -26.08
N THR A 422 -12.16 -9.18 -26.34
CA THR A 422 -12.31 -8.53 -27.65
C THR A 422 -11.36 -7.34 -27.86
N ARG A 423 -10.77 -7.33 -29.07
CA ARG A 423 -10.17 -6.22 -29.85
C ARG A 423 -8.84 -5.56 -29.44
N ALA A 424 -7.84 -6.05 -30.17
CA ALA A 424 -6.49 -5.57 -30.42
C ALA A 424 -6.34 -4.12 -30.96
N LYS A 425 -5.13 -3.56 -30.78
CA LYS A 425 -4.27 -3.13 -31.90
C LYS A 425 -2.80 -2.93 -31.50
N SER A 426 -1.94 -3.74 -32.15
CA SER A 426 -0.56 -3.45 -32.63
C SER A 426 0.56 -3.35 -31.56
N ARG A 427 1.75 -3.95 -31.64
CA ARG A 427 2.54 -4.64 -32.68
C ARG A 427 3.45 -5.71 -32.03
N THR A 428 3.45 -6.91 -32.61
CA THR A 428 4.54 -7.90 -32.76
C THR A 428 5.74 -7.89 -31.79
N LEU A 429 5.86 -8.96 -30.99
CA LEU A 429 7.14 -9.61 -30.67
C LEU A 429 6.94 -11.12 -30.82
N ARG A 430 7.63 -11.73 -31.80
CA ARG A 430 7.73 -13.20 -31.93
C ARG A 430 8.77 -13.69 -30.92
N PRO A 431 8.52 -14.74 -30.13
CA PRO A 431 9.57 -15.40 -29.37
C PRO A 431 10.36 -16.32 -30.31
N CYS A 432 11.67 -16.10 -30.41
CA CYS A 432 12.58 -17.12 -30.92
C CYS A 432 12.91 -18.05 -29.75
N ILE A 433 12.48 -19.31 -29.84
CA ILE A 433 12.94 -20.40 -28.99
C ILE A 433 14.17 -20.98 -29.68
N GLY A 434 15.34 -20.82 -29.08
CA GLY A 434 16.53 -21.60 -29.42
C GLY A 434 16.60 -22.79 -28.49
N VAL A 435 16.69 -23.98 -29.09
CA VAL A 435 16.80 -25.31 -28.45
C VAL A 435 18.05 -25.40 -27.59
#